data_AF-A0A3B3UMH2-F1
#
_entry.id   AF-A0A3B3UMH2-F1
#
_cell.length_a   1.000
_cell.length_b   1.000
_cell.length_c   1.000
_cell.angle_alpha   90.00
_cell.angle_beta   90.00
_cell.angle_gamma   90.00
#
_symmetry.space_group_name_H-M   'P 1'
#
loop_
_entity.id
_entity.type
_entity.pdbx_description
1 polymer ?
#
loop_
_entity_poly.entity_id
_entity_poly.type
_entity_poly.pdbx_seq_one_letter_code
_entity_poly.pdbx_strand_id
1 'polypeptide(L)'
;MVRPSSLPPSISLIPVLLRLLLLPPSLVSSSFSNAPLSWTSPHEPCYHPDGRPRHCLSEFINAAYGVQVNVTHSLHGPDNNPNITTLTDLHNPHNLTCWRARAGADSGDWVFTLPLGRRFEITYISLQFCSQGQPSNPISISILKSMDHGRSWRPMQHYSSNCLEDFKQPSLTIAQTRHQETEPLCSDPRPLQRQRGSTVLAFSTLDGRPSSPDFDYSPTLQDWVTATDIRVVFHRTSNNEERIDKQPPLAISDLQVGGRCKCNGHASRCRRDDAGQAVCVCEHHTAGPDCDMCEDFYVDRPWHRATPTHPNPCVACECNGHSNKCRFSMEVFQQSGRKSGGVCLKCRHHTAGRHCQYCQNGFTRDTSKPLDHRKACQPCQCHPLGAVGRWCNQTSGQCLCREGVTGLRCNRCAPGYKQGKSPLRPCIRESEQTKERSGNTERSPEECVSYCQPSEVKVRMNLETYCLKDYVLKVQVRGMERSGPWWQFSIAVQTVFRTGSSSRIRRGSQSLWVPDRDLGCGCPALHVGRTFLLIGAEEGERSLAPEESRLVADRSTLALQWREHWSPKLRGFRGQDKRGKKSIFTHEKHLD
;
A
#
# COMPACT_ATOMS: atom_id res chain seq x y z
N MET A 1 -59.74 1.35 -30.71
CA MET A 1 -61.01 0.59 -30.81
C MET A 1 -60.65 -0.84 -31.16
N VAL A 2 -60.92 -1.82 -30.28
CA VAL A 2 -61.47 -3.16 -30.60
C VAL A 2 -61.73 -3.86 -29.25
N ARG A 3 -62.97 -4.32 -29.09
CA ARG A 3 -63.50 -5.35 -28.20
C ARG A 3 -64.12 -6.41 -29.16
N PRO A 4 -64.57 -7.60 -28.73
CA PRO A 4 -63.97 -8.65 -27.89
C PRO A 4 -64.27 -10.08 -28.48
N SER A 5 -64.22 -11.11 -27.62
CA SER A 5 -64.78 -12.49 -27.70
C SER A 5 -63.88 -13.57 -28.33
N SER A 6 -63.74 -14.80 -27.80
CA SER A 6 -64.70 -15.71 -27.15
C SER A 6 -64.02 -16.84 -26.31
N LEU A 7 -64.84 -17.63 -25.60
CA LEU A 7 -64.63 -18.58 -24.47
C LEU A 7 -64.76 -20.08 -24.91
N PRO A 8 -64.74 -21.13 -24.02
CA PRO A 8 -64.13 -22.48 -24.17
C PRO A 8 -65.16 -23.65 -24.33
N PRO A 9 -64.79 -24.94 -24.11
CA PRO A 9 -65.21 -25.75 -22.92
C PRO A 9 -64.15 -26.83 -22.46
N SER A 10 -63.91 -27.25 -21.19
CA SER A 10 -64.61 -28.04 -20.11
C SER A 10 -64.69 -29.60 -20.24
N ILE A 11 -64.62 -30.30 -19.05
CA ILE A 11 -64.94 -31.73 -18.67
C ILE A 11 -63.69 -32.62 -18.36
N SER A 12 -63.57 -33.51 -17.35
CA SER A 12 -64.21 -33.86 -16.05
C SER A 12 -63.42 -35.03 -15.37
N LEU A 13 -63.62 -35.17 -14.04
CA LEU A 13 -63.18 -36.11 -12.98
C LEU A 13 -62.82 -37.62 -13.21
N ILE A 14 -61.79 -38.07 -12.46
CA ILE A 14 -61.40 -39.35 -11.73
C ILE A 14 -62.52 -40.44 -11.57
N PRO A 15 -62.31 -41.80 -11.38
CA PRO A 15 -61.19 -42.62 -10.79
C PRO A 15 -60.83 -43.95 -11.53
N VAL A 16 -59.84 -44.73 -11.02
CA VAL A 16 -59.93 -46.18 -10.67
C VAL A 16 -58.56 -46.75 -10.28
N LEU A 17 -58.52 -47.23 -9.04
CA LEU A 17 -57.54 -48.11 -8.41
C LEU A 17 -57.68 -49.52 -8.98
N LEU A 18 -56.61 -50.21 -9.43
CA LEU A 18 -56.48 -51.66 -9.22
C LEU A 18 -55.08 -52.24 -9.57
N ARG A 19 -54.56 -53.03 -8.61
CA ARG A 19 -53.55 -54.10 -8.72
C ARG A 19 -52.07 -53.74 -8.59
N LEU A 20 -51.66 -53.56 -7.32
CA LEU A 20 -50.51 -54.30 -6.80
C LEU A 20 -50.74 -55.81 -7.01
N LEU A 21 -49.67 -56.56 -7.33
CA LEU A 21 -49.27 -57.82 -6.68
C LEU A 21 -48.16 -58.46 -7.52
N LEU A 22 -46.96 -58.56 -6.94
CA LEU A 22 -46.03 -59.71 -6.94
C LEU A 22 -44.60 -59.21 -6.71
N LEU A 23 -44.12 -59.27 -5.46
CA LEU A 23 -42.81 -59.80 -5.04
C LEU A 23 -42.65 -59.65 -3.50
N PRO A 24 -41.96 -60.58 -2.81
CA PRO A 24 -42.17 -60.90 -1.38
C PRO A 24 -41.33 -60.06 -0.40
N PRO A 25 -41.67 -60.05 0.91
CA PRO A 25 -41.03 -59.24 1.94
C PRO A 25 -39.95 -60.01 2.72
N SER A 26 -38.75 -59.44 2.82
CA SER A 26 -37.73 -59.64 3.88
C SER A 26 -36.48 -58.88 3.41
N LEU A 27 -36.04 -57.79 4.01
CA LEU A 27 -35.68 -57.57 5.40
C LEU A 27 -35.95 -56.11 5.78
N VAL A 28 -36.76 -55.90 6.80
CA VAL A 28 -36.89 -54.61 7.48
C VAL A 28 -35.82 -54.58 8.57
N SER A 29 -34.85 -53.69 8.42
CA SER A 29 -34.17 -53.06 9.54
C SER A 29 -34.19 -51.55 9.30
N SER A 30 -35.19 -50.93 9.91
CA SER A 30 -35.43 -49.50 9.96
C SER A 30 -34.37 -48.81 10.82
N SER A 31 -33.55 -47.97 10.19
CA SER A 31 -32.87 -46.88 10.88
C SER A 31 -33.45 -45.57 10.36
N PHE A 32 -34.57 -45.15 10.95
CA PHE A 32 -35.05 -43.78 10.83
C PHE A 32 -34.06 -42.87 11.56
N SER A 33 -33.11 -42.29 10.81
CA SER A 33 -32.38 -41.12 11.28
C SER A 33 -33.26 -39.90 11.03
N ASN A 34 -33.90 -39.42 12.10
CA ASN A 34 -34.45 -38.06 12.14
C ASN A 34 -33.30 -37.06 12.00
N ALA A 35 -32.94 -36.73 10.76
CA ALA A 35 -32.10 -35.57 10.49
C ALA A 35 -32.98 -34.32 10.63
N PRO A 36 -32.61 -33.34 11.47
CA PRO A 36 -33.32 -32.08 11.53
C PRO A 36 -33.19 -31.40 10.16
N LEU A 37 -34.30 -30.85 9.65
CA LEU A 37 -34.35 -30.03 8.44
C LEU A 37 -33.50 -28.77 8.63
N SER A 38 -32.20 -28.88 8.36
CA SER A 38 -31.32 -27.75 8.13
C SER A 38 -31.51 -27.29 6.70
N TRP A 39 -32.18 -26.15 6.50
CA TRP A 39 -32.10 -25.41 5.24
C TRP A 39 -30.75 -24.70 5.16
N THR A 40 -29.67 -25.45 4.95
CA THR A 40 -28.39 -24.87 4.54
C THR A 40 -28.12 -25.26 3.09
N SER A 41 -28.15 -24.25 2.21
CA SER A 41 -27.71 -24.40 0.83
C SER A 41 -26.26 -24.88 0.83
N PRO A 42 -25.87 -25.89 0.02
CA PRO A 42 -24.48 -26.36 -0.06
C PRO A 42 -23.50 -25.35 -0.70
N HIS A 43 -23.97 -24.14 -1.02
CA HIS A 43 -23.21 -23.09 -1.68
C HIS A 43 -22.69 -22.04 -0.71
N GLU A 44 -21.42 -21.67 -0.87
CA GLU A 44 -20.75 -20.65 -0.08
C GLU A 44 -21.40 -19.27 -0.25
N PRO A 45 -21.87 -18.62 0.84
CA PRO A 45 -22.69 -17.42 0.72
C PRO A 45 -21.97 -16.19 0.15
N CYS A 46 -20.65 -16.23 -0.04
CA CYS A 46 -19.85 -15.14 -0.60
C CYS A 46 -19.68 -15.23 -2.12
N TYR A 47 -20.19 -16.28 -2.75
CA TYR A 47 -20.11 -16.45 -4.20
C TYR A 47 -21.49 -16.75 -4.79
N HIS A 48 -21.71 -16.25 -6.00
CA HIS A 48 -22.80 -16.74 -6.84
C HIS A 48 -22.53 -18.18 -7.29
N PRO A 49 -23.55 -18.95 -7.71
CA PRO A 49 -23.35 -20.31 -8.21
C PRO A 49 -22.38 -20.43 -9.40
N ASP A 50 -22.14 -19.34 -10.12
CA ASP A 50 -21.18 -19.23 -11.22
C ASP A 50 -19.75 -18.87 -10.77
N GLY A 51 -19.51 -18.77 -9.46
CA GLY A 51 -18.22 -18.43 -8.87
C GLY A 51 -17.90 -16.93 -8.81
N ARG A 52 -18.80 -16.05 -9.26
CA ARG A 52 -18.58 -14.60 -9.11
C ARG A 52 -18.72 -14.17 -7.65
N PRO A 53 -17.84 -13.32 -7.12
CA PRO A 53 -17.91 -12.86 -5.73
C PRO A 53 -19.15 -11.99 -5.52
N ARG A 54 -19.72 -12.03 -4.32
CA ARG A 54 -20.88 -11.24 -3.92
C ARG A 54 -20.74 -10.83 -2.45
N HIS A 55 -21.36 -9.72 -2.08
CA HIS A 55 -21.41 -9.27 -0.70
C HIS A 55 -21.98 -10.35 0.23
N CYS A 56 -21.29 -10.63 1.34
CA CYS A 56 -21.71 -11.60 2.33
C CYS A 56 -21.47 -11.09 3.76
N LEU A 57 -22.40 -11.40 4.65
CA LEU A 57 -22.33 -11.00 6.05
C LEU A 57 -22.37 -12.22 6.94
N SER A 58 -21.68 -12.14 8.08
CA SER A 58 -21.76 -13.15 9.13
C SER A 58 -23.17 -13.23 9.73
N GLU A 59 -23.52 -14.36 10.32
CA GLU A 59 -24.78 -14.55 11.01
C GLU A 59 -25.00 -13.51 12.13
N PHE A 60 -26.26 -13.14 12.36
CA PHE A 60 -26.63 -12.25 13.46
C PHE A 60 -26.66 -13.02 14.77
N ILE A 61 -25.93 -12.55 15.78
CA ILE A 61 -25.80 -13.24 17.06
C ILE A 61 -25.99 -12.28 18.24
N ASN A 62 -26.35 -12.83 19.40
CA ASN A 62 -26.17 -12.15 20.68
C ASN A 62 -24.70 -12.33 21.10
N ALA A 63 -23.88 -11.30 20.92
CA ALA A 63 -22.45 -11.32 21.26
C ALA A 63 -22.18 -11.36 22.77
N ALA A 64 -23.19 -11.06 23.60
CA ALA A 64 -23.08 -11.14 25.05
C ALA A 64 -23.26 -12.58 25.57
N TYR A 65 -23.91 -13.46 24.81
CA TYR A 65 -24.30 -14.80 25.27
C TYR A 65 -23.11 -15.64 25.72
N GLY A 66 -23.16 -16.11 26.97
CA GLY A 66 -22.11 -16.91 27.61
C GLY A 66 -20.81 -16.16 27.93
N VAL A 67 -20.78 -14.83 27.74
CA VAL A 67 -19.61 -13.99 28.07
C VAL A 67 -19.72 -13.50 29.51
N GLN A 68 -18.63 -13.61 30.27
CA GLN A 68 -18.58 -13.14 31.64
C GLN A 68 -18.58 -11.60 31.67
N VAL A 69 -19.59 -11.02 32.32
CA VAL A 69 -19.67 -9.59 32.59
C VAL A 69 -18.78 -9.26 33.80
N ASN A 70 -18.09 -8.12 33.78
CA ASN A 70 -17.42 -7.59 34.97
C ASN A 70 -18.27 -6.47 35.56
N VAL A 71 -18.69 -6.62 36.81
CA VAL A 71 -19.53 -5.64 37.51
C VAL A 71 -18.70 -4.98 38.60
N THR A 72 -18.53 -3.66 38.52
CA THR A 72 -17.81 -2.87 39.52
C THR A 72 -18.73 -1.82 40.14
N HIS A 73 -18.54 -1.58 41.43
CA HIS A 73 -19.19 -0.48 42.15
C HIS A 73 -18.14 0.59 42.46
N SER A 74 -18.43 1.86 42.18
CA SER A 74 -17.43 2.94 42.28
C SER A 74 -16.79 3.09 43.67
N LEU A 75 -17.48 2.67 44.74
CA LEU A 75 -16.98 2.77 46.13
C LEU A 75 -16.40 1.47 46.69
N HIS A 76 -16.81 0.30 46.17
CA HIS A 76 -16.48 -1.02 46.76
C HIS A 76 -15.62 -1.92 45.86
N GLY A 77 -15.22 -1.44 44.68
CA GLY A 77 -14.40 -2.20 43.73
C GLY A 77 -15.20 -3.28 42.98
N PRO A 78 -14.56 -4.36 42.50
CA PRO A 78 -15.23 -5.43 41.76
C PRO A 78 -16.22 -6.20 42.65
N ASP A 79 -17.43 -6.41 42.13
CA ASP A 79 -18.44 -7.21 42.82
C ASP A 79 -18.13 -8.69 42.68
N ASN A 80 -17.86 -9.38 43.80
CA ASN A 80 -17.64 -10.84 43.83
C ASN A 80 -18.96 -11.65 43.87
N ASN A 81 -20.06 -11.11 43.35
CA ASN A 81 -21.35 -11.80 43.36
C ASN A 81 -21.31 -13.03 42.44
N PRO A 82 -21.56 -14.27 42.94
CA PRO A 82 -21.51 -15.48 42.12
C PRO A 82 -22.55 -15.50 40.98
N ASN A 83 -23.60 -14.67 41.05
CA ASN A 83 -24.66 -14.59 40.05
C ASN A 83 -24.34 -13.66 38.87
N ILE A 84 -23.10 -13.19 38.71
CA ILE A 84 -22.76 -12.29 37.58
C ILE A 84 -22.91 -12.99 36.22
N THR A 85 -22.73 -14.31 36.17
CA THR A 85 -22.93 -15.12 34.96
C THR A 85 -24.39 -15.23 34.53
N THR A 86 -25.36 -14.85 35.38
CA THR A 86 -26.78 -14.89 35.03
C THR A 86 -27.22 -13.71 34.17
N LEU A 87 -26.34 -12.74 33.88
CA LEU A 87 -26.67 -11.62 33.00
C LEU A 87 -26.63 -11.99 31.52
N THR A 88 -25.96 -13.09 31.19
CA THR A 88 -25.67 -13.52 29.81
C THR A 88 -25.92 -15.02 29.60
N ASP A 89 -26.69 -15.63 30.50
CA ASP A 89 -27.04 -17.05 30.44
C ASP A 89 -28.17 -17.31 29.43
N LEU A 90 -28.65 -18.56 29.39
CA LEU A 90 -29.82 -18.89 28.59
C LEU A 90 -31.08 -18.31 29.23
N HIS A 91 -31.52 -17.16 28.71
CA HIS A 91 -32.70 -16.47 29.22
C HIS A 91 -33.98 -17.31 29.04
N ASN A 92 -34.58 -17.74 30.16
CA ASN A 92 -35.88 -18.42 30.19
C ASN A 92 -36.95 -17.51 30.82
N PRO A 93 -37.94 -17.03 30.05
CA PRO A 93 -39.01 -16.17 30.56
C PRO A 93 -39.85 -16.78 31.69
N HIS A 94 -39.89 -18.12 31.80
CA HIS A 94 -40.64 -18.82 32.84
C HIS A 94 -39.80 -19.08 34.11
N ASN A 95 -38.48 -18.99 34.02
CA ASN A 95 -37.56 -19.20 35.14
C ASN A 95 -36.44 -18.15 35.08
N LEU A 96 -36.78 -16.93 35.50
CA LEU A 96 -35.89 -15.78 35.41
C LEU A 96 -34.74 -15.89 36.42
N THR A 97 -33.52 -15.96 35.90
CA THR A 97 -32.30 -15.72 36.65
C THR A 97 -32.06 -14.20 36.73
N CYS A 98 -31.57 -13.72 37.87
CA CYS A 98 -31.54 -12.29 38.17
C CYS A 98 -30.29 -11.95 38.98
N TRP A 99 -29.46 -11.08 38.41
CA TRP A 99 -28.45 -10.38 39.18
C TRP A 99 -29.13 -9.24 39.95
N ARG A 100 -28.73 -9.05 41.21
CA ARG A 100 -29.26 -8.01 42.09
C ARG A 100 -28.10 -7.26 42.74
N ALA A 101 -28.18 -5.93 42.73
CA ALA A 101 -27.28 -5.06 43.47
C ALA A 101 -27.41 -5.32 44.98
N ARG A 102 -26.29 -5.23 45.72
CA ARG A 102 -26.33 -5.31 47.18
C ARG A 102 -27.12 -4.13 47.74
N ALA A 103 -27.96 -4.40 48.73
CA ALA A 103 -28.65 -3.35 49.49
C ALA A 103 -27.65 -2.70 50.47
N GLY A 104 -27.43 -1.40 50.33
CA GLY A 104 -26.52 -0.62 51.16
C GLY A 104 -26.55 0.86 50.80
N ALA A 105 -26.37 1.72 51.80
CA ALA A 105 -26.55 3.17 51.76
C ALA A 105 -25.40 3.92 51.04
N ASP A 106 -24.87 3.39 49.94
CA ASP A 106 -23.68 3.95 49.31
C ASP A 106 -23.99 4.65 47.97
N SER A 107 -23.48 5.86 47.85
CA SER A 107 -23.72 6.85 46.79
C SER A 107 -22.96 6.57 45.47
N GLY A 108 -22.72 5.31 45.15
CA GLY A 108 -21.89 4.90 44.02
C GLY A 108 -22.63 4.56 42.73
N ASP A 109 -21.86 4.52 41.63
CA ASP A 109 -22.30 4.11 40.30
C ASP A 109 -22.05 2.61 40.12
N TRP A 110 -22.97 1.92 39.45
CA TRP A 110 -22.81 0.53 39.04
C TRP A 110 -22.35 0.46 37.58
N VAL A 111 -21.21 -0.18 37.33
CA VAL A 111 -20.58 -0.28 36.02
C VAL A 111 -20.52 -1.74 35.58
N PHE A 112 -21.23 -2.06 34.51
CA PHE A 112 -21.22 -3.36 33.85
C PHE A 112 -20.32 -3.27 32.64
N THR A 113 -19.25 -4.05 32.58
CA THR A 113 -18.31 -4.08 31.46
C THR A 113 -18.35 -5.47 30.81
N LEU A 114 -18.63 -5.53 29.52
CA LEU A 114 -18.75 -6.73 28.73
C LEU A 114 -17.68 -6.74 27.62
N PRO A 115 -16.63 -7.57 27.73
CA PRO A 115 -15.62 -7.72 26.70
C PRO A 115 -16.08 -8.68 25.60
N LEU A 116 -16.27 -8.20 24.38
CA LEU A 116 -16.73 -9.05 23.26
C LEU A 116 -15.58 -9.86 22.63
N GLY A 117 -14.33 -9.53 22.95
CA GLY A 117 -13.13 -10.23 22.48
C GLY A 117 -12.72 -9.92 21.04
N ARG A 118 -13.60 -9.37 20.20
CA ARG A 118 -13.30 -8.91 18.83
C ARG A 118 -14.16 -7.69 18.46
N ARG A 119 -13.94 -7.11 17.28
CA ARG A 119 -14.84 -6.07 16.76
C ARG A 119 -16.14 -6.67 16.23
N PHE A 120 -17.25 -6.10 16.68
CA PHE A 120 -18.60 -6.36 16.19
C PHE A 120 -19.24 -5.08 15.65
N GLU A 121 -20.10 -5.23 14.65
CA GLU A 121 -21.05 -4.20 14.23
C GLU A 121 -22.34 -4.38 15.03
N ILE A 122 -22.50 -3.54 16.07
CA ILE A 122 -23.60 -3.63 17.03
C ILE A 122 -24.86 -3.01 16.44
N THR A 123 -25.95 -3.78 16.40
CA THR A 123 -27.26 -3.30 15.96
C THR A 123 -28.07 -2.79 17.15
N TYR A 124 -28.07 -3.53 18.26
CA TYR A 124 -28.76 -3.10 19.47
C TYR A 124 -28.06 -3.60 20.74
N ILE A 125 -28.35 -2.90 21.83
CA ILE A 125 -28.01 -3.30 23.20
C ILE A 125 -29.32 -3.27 23.99
N SER A 126 -29.69 -4.38 24.63
CA SER A 126 -30.92 -4.44 25.42
C SER A 126 -30.68 -4.96 26.83
N LEU A 127 -31.38 -4.35 27.78
CA LEU A 127 -31.36 -4.69 29.19
C LEU A 127 -32.78 -5.05 29.62
N GLN A 128 -32.95 -6.23 30.19
CA GLN A 128 -34.22 -6.67 30.79
C GLN A 128 -34.13 -6.62 32.31
N PHE A 129 -35.09 -5.97 32.94
CA PHE A 129 -35.16 -5.85 34.40
C PHE A 129 -36.01 -6.97 35.01
N CYS A 130 -35.67 -7.36 36.23
CA CYS A 130 -36.35 -8.43 36.96
C CYS A 130 -37.72 -8.00 37.54
N SER A 131 -37.92 -6.71 37.79
CA SER A 131 -39.14 -6.21 38.42
C SER A 131 -40.27 -6.05 37.40
N GLN A 132 -41.47 -6.52 37.75
CA GLN A 132 -42.69 -6.34 36.95
C GLN A 132 -43.28 -4.91 37.03
N GLY A 133 -42.80 -4.09 37.98
CA GLY A 133 -43.17 -2.67 38.12
C GLY A 133 -42.29 -1.74 37.30
N GLN A 134 -42.84 -0.60 36.83
CA GLN A 134 -42.00 0.50 36.34
C GLN A 134 -41.11 0.98 37.50
N PRO A 135 -39.80 1.21 37.28
CA PRO A 135 -38.98 1.87 38.28
C PRO A 135 -39.60 3.24 38.57
N SER A 136 -40.04 3.44 39.80
CA SER A 136 -40.76 4.65 40.25
C SER A 136 -39.87 5.89 40.35
N ASN A 137 -38.55 5.72 40.18
CA ASN A 137 -37.53 6.73 40.35
C ASN A 137 -36.77 7.01 39.03
N PRO A 138 -36.18 8.21 38.88
CA PRO A 138 -35.38 8.55 37.71
C PRO A 138 -34.17 7.61 37.63
N ILE A 139 -34.04 6.93 36.49
CA ILE A 139 -32.89 6.10 36.17
C ILE A 139 -32.03 6.89 35.19
N SER A 140 -30.78 7.12 35.57
CA SER A 140 -29.79 7.76 34.71
C SER A 140 -28.80 6.69 34.25
N ILE A 141 -28.82 6.35 32.97
CA ILE A 141 -27.97 5.30 32.38
C ILE A 141 -27.09 5.90 31.29
N SER A 142 -25.82 5.51 31.27
CA SER A 142 -24.93 5.75 30.15
C SER A 142 -24.51 4.43 29.51
N ILE A 143 -24.68 4.32 28.20
CA ILE A 143 -24.14 3.21 27.40
C ILE A 143 -22.88 3.73 26.71
N LEU A 144 -21.76 3.05 26.92
CA LEU A 144 -20.47 3.37 26.33
C LEU A 144 -19.95 2.16 25.54
N LYS A 145 -19.08 2.45 24.58
CA LYS A 145 -18.32 1.45 23.84
C LYS A 145 -16.82 1.71 23.90
N SER A 146 -16.05 0.64 23.70
CA SER A 146 -14.64 0.71 23.35
C SER A 146 -14.44 0.14 21.93
N MET A 147 -13.41 0.63 21.24
CA MET A 147 -12.95 0.08 19.95
C MET A 147 -11.51 -0.46 20.02
N ASP A 148 -10.91 -0.42 21.22
CA ASP A 148 -9.50 -0.67 21.50
C ASP A 148 -9.30 -1.59 22.71
N HIS A 149 -10.21 -2.55 22.89
CA HIS A 149 -10.16 -3.58 23.93
C HIS A 149 -10.18 -3.01 25.36
N GLY A 150 -11.07 -2.05 25.60
CA GLY A 150 -11.34 -1.46 26.92
C GLY A 150 -10.36 -0.36 27.36
N ARG A 151 -9.44 0.10 26.50
CA ARG A 151 -8.46 1.16 26.82
C ARG A 151 -9.09 2.54 26.82
N SER A 152 -9.93 2.84 25.83
CA SER A 152 -10.70 4.07 25.76
C SER A 152 -12.19 3.78 25.65
N TRP A 153 -12.99 4.70 26.19
CA TRP A 153 -14.44 4.57 26.29
C TRP A 153 -15.10 5.81 25.70
N ARG A 154 -16.07 5.59 24.82
CA ARG A 154 -16.86 6.64 24.19
C ARG A 154 -18.35 6.41 24.46
N PRO A 155 -19.09 7.43 24.90
CA PRO A 155 -20.53 7.31 25.08
C PRO A 155 -21.25 7.10 23.75
N MET A 156 -22.24 6.22 23.76
CA MET A 156 -23.15 5.94 22.64
C MET A 156 -24.54 6.55 22.86
N GLN A 157 -25.04 6.43 24.08
CA GLN A 157 -26.39 6.85 24.45
C GLN A 157 -26.45 7.17 25.94
N HIS A 158 -27.20 8.21 26.27
CA HIS A 158 -27.58 8.55 27.62
C HIS A 158 -29.10 8.43 27.78
N TYR A 159 -29.53 7.95 28.93
CA TYR A 159 -30.92 7.90 29.33
C TYR A 159 -31.07 8.61 30.66
N SER A 160 -31.94 9.60 30.75
CA SER A 160 -32.29 10.27 32.01
C SER A 160 -33.62 11.01 31.83
N SER A 161 -34.36 11.17 32.94
CA SER A 161 -35.53 12.06 32.99
C SER A 161 -35.17 13.54 32.90
N ASN A 162 -33.94 13.90 33.28
CA ASN A 162 -33.42 15.27 33.23
C ASN A 162 -32.01 15.30 32.61
N CYS A 163 -31.95 15.10 31.30
CA CYS A 163 -30.72 15.11 30.51
C CYS A 163 -29.85 16.36 30.72
N LEU A 164 -30.48 17.51 30.97
CA LEU A 164 -29.78 18.78 31.13
C LEU A 164 -29.01 18.84 32.45
N GLU A 165 -29.59 18.34 33.54
CA GLU A 165 -28.91 18.28 34.84
C GLU A 165 -27.86 17.18 34.89
N ASP A 166 -28.20 15.96 34.47
CA ASP A 166 -27.33 14.80 34.65
C ASP A 166 -26.16 14.75 33.67
N PHE A 167 -26.40 15.11 32.40
CA PHE A 167 -25.44 14.94 31.31
C PHE A 167 -25.07 16.25 30.61
N LYS A 168 -25.67 17.38 31.01
CA LYS A 168 -25.47 18.69 30.36
C LYS A 168 -25.79 18.65 28.86
N GLN A 169 -26.76 17.83 28.49
CA GLN A 169 -27.20 17.62 27.11
C GLN A 169 -28.70 17.91 26.96
N PRO A 170 -29.15 18.42 25.80
CA PRO A 170 -30.57 18.51 25.51
C PRO A 170 -31.18 17.11 25.33
N SER A 171 -32.46 16.97 25.68
CA SER A 171 -33.20 15.74 25.40
C SER A 171 -33.51 15.64 23.90
N LEU A 172 -32.80 14.75 23.21
CA LEU A 172 -32.91 14.49 21.77
C LEU A 172 -32.95 12.98 21.51
N THR A 173 -33.85 12.55 20.63
CA THR A 173 -33.93 11.15 20.15
C THR A 173 -33.39 10.99 18.73
N ILE A 174 -33.19 12.09 17.99
CA ILE A 174 -32.78 12.11 16.59
C ILE A 174 -31.61 13.10 16.45
N ALA A 175 -30.56 12.68 15.76
CA ALA A 175 -29.47 13.56 15.35
C ALA A 175 -29.95 14.51 14.25
N GLN A 176 -29.85 15.82 14.49
CA GLN A 176 -30.40 16.83 13.57
C GLN A 176 -29.52 17.02 12.32
N THR A 177 -28.24 16.68 12.43
CA THR A 177 -27.26 16.84 11.34
C THR A 177 -26.41 15.58 11.18
N ARG A 178 -25.80 15.41 10.01
CA ARG A 178 -24.86 14.31 9.74
C ARG A 178 -23.62 14.33 10.66
N HIS A 179 -23.19 15.50 11.12
CA HIS A 179 -22.05 15.61 12.03
C HIS A 179 -22.38 15.08 13.44
N GLN A 180 -23.64 15.20 13.86
CA GLN A 180 -24.12 14.71 15.16
C GLN A 180 -24.41 13.19 15.16
N GLU A 181 -24.29 12.50 14.03
CA GLU A 181 -24.58 11.07 13.93
C GLU A 181 -23.67 10.20 14.82
N THR A 182 -22.46 10.68 15.12
CA THR A 182 -21.49 10.01 15.99
C THR A 182 -21.46 10.58 17.40
N GLU A 183 -22.40 11.45 17.74
CA GLU A 183 -22.51 12.02 19.08
C GLU A 183 -23.53 11.23 19.91
N PRO A 184 -23.28 11.04 21.22
CA PRO A 184 -24.25 10.43 22.10
C PRO A 184 -25.48 11.34 22.21
N LEU A 185 -26.66 10.74 22.09
CA LEU A 185 -27.92 11.43 22.34
C LEU A 185 -28.36 11.16 23.78
N CYS A 186 -29.17 12.05 24.33
CA CYS A 186 -29.80 11.84 25.63
C CYS A 186 -31.32 11.88 25.50
N SER A 187 -32.02 10.89 26.04
CA SER A 187 -33.48 10.83 25.97
C SER A 187 -34.08 10.25 27.26
N ASP A 188 -35.33 10.58 27.57
CA ASP A 188 -36.06 9.92 28.66
C ASP A 188 -36.42 8.48 28.22
N PRO A 189 -35.99 7.43 28.96
CA PRO A 189 -36.32 6.04 28.62
C PRO A 189 -37.78 5.66 28.92
N ARG A 190 -38.60 6.56 29.48
CA ARG A 190 -39.98 6.27 29.88
C ARG A 190 -41.00 6.63 28.80
N PRO A 191 -42.06 5.81 28.63
CA PRO A 191 -42.30 4.55 29.32
C PRO A 191 -41.40 3.43 28.80
N LEU A 192 -40.77 2.67 29.72
CA LEU A 192 -40.03 1.47 29.35
C LEU A 192 -40.98 0.46 28.67
N GLN A 193 -40.53 -0.13 27.57
CA GLN A 193 -41.31 -1.10 26.83
C GLN A 193 -41.52 -2.36 27.68
N ARG A 194 -42.74 -2.92 27.68
CA ARG A 194 -43.03 -4.20 28.35
C ARG A 194 -42.95 -5.33 27.35
N GLN A 195 -42.11 -6.31 27.63
CA GLN A 195 -42.00 -7.57 26.88
C GLN A 195 -42.38 -8.72 27.83
N ARG A 196 -43.50 -9.39 27.55
CA ARG A 196 -44.00 -10.55 28.34
C ARG A 196 -44.07 -10.32 29.86
N GLY A 197 -44.35 -9.09 30.30
CA GLY A 197 -44.47 -8.71 31.71
C GLY A 197 -43.20 -8.17 32.36
N SER A 198 -42.03 -8.28 31.72
CA SER A 198 -40.79 -7.63 32.13
C SER A 198 -40.61 -6.28 31.44
N THR A 199 -39.96 -5.33 32.13
CA THR A 199 -39.55 -4.05 31.55
C THR A 199 -38.23 -4.21 30.80
N VAL A 200 -38.15 -3.65 29.60
CA VAL A 200 -36.98 -3.71 28.73
C VAL A 200 -36.56 -2.31 28.33
N LEU A 201 -35.26 -2.04 28.41
CA LEU A 201 -34.61 -0.90 27.78
C LEU A 201 -33.83 -1.40 26.57
N ALA A 202 -34.16 -0.90 25.39
CA ALA A 202 -33.47 -1.25 24.16
C ALA A 202 -32.87 0.00 23.52
N PHE A 203 -31.57 -0.04 23.26
CA PHE A 203 -30.83 0.96 22.51
C PHE A 203 -30.51 0.41 21.12
N SER A 204 -31.04 1.02 20.06
CA SER A 204 -30.68 0.73 18.68
C SER A 204 -29.62 1.74 18.22
N THR A 205 -28.50 1.25 17.70
CA THR A 205 -27.32 2.09 17.41
C THR A 205 -27.54 3.06 16.24
N LEU A 206 -28.38 2.67 15.28
CA LEU A 206 -28.69 3.42 14.06
C LEU A 206 -29.99 4.22 14.14
N ASP A 207 -30.74 4.10 15.23
CA ASP A 207 -32.01 4.82 15.39
C ASP A 207 -31.77 6.32 15.55
N GLY A 208 -32.63 7.13 14.91
CA GLY A 208 -32.49 8.57 14.88
C GLY A 208 -31.23 9.11 14.15
N ARG A 209 -30.54 8.29 13.34
CA ARG A 209 -29.35 8.71 12.57
C ARG A 209 -29.68 8.91 11.07
N PRO A 210 -29.52 10.12 10.49
CA PRO A 210 -29.93 10.41 9.11
C PRO A 210 -29.32 9.50 8.03
N SER A 211 -28.07 9.07 8.16
CA SER A 211 -27.39 8.21 7.17
C SER A 211 -27.64 6.70 7.37
N SER A 212 -28.53 6.32 8.29
CA SER A 212 -28.90 4.92 8.58
C SER A 212 -29.41 4.15 7.34
N PRO A 213 -30.26 4.72 6.45
CA PRO A 213 -30.70 4.02 5.23
C PRO A 213 -29.56 3.67 4.27
N ASP A 214 -28.48 4.47 4.29
CA ASP A 214 -27.30 4.30 3.44
C ASP A 214 -26.10 3.74 4.22
N PHE A 215 -26.36 2.96 5.28
CA PHE A 215 -25.33 2.43 6.19
C PHE A 215 -24.16 1.75 5.47
N ASP A 216 -24.43 0.95 4.42
CA ASP A 216 -23.42 0.23 3.66
C ASP A 216 -22.38 1.16 2.98
N TYR A 217 -22.74 2.44 2.78
CA TYR A 217 -21.89 3.46 2.16
C TYR A 217 -21.41 4.54 3.14
N SER A 218 -21.86 4.52 4.40
CA SER A 218 -21.51 5.51 5.42
C SER A 218 -20.37 5.01 6.33
N PRO A 219 -19.09 5.35 6.06
CA PRO A 219 -17.98 4.92 6.91
C PRO A 219 -18.12 5.44 8.35
N THR A 220 -18.69 6.64 8.51
CA THR A 220 -18.98 7.27 9.79
C THR A 220 -19.88 6.40 10.68
N LEU A 221 -20.98 5.87 10.12
CA LEU A 221 -21.88 5.01 10.87
C LEU A 221 -21.33 3.59 11.06
N GLN A 222 -20.56 3.09 10.10
CA GLN A 222 -19.87 1.80 10.23
C GLN A 222 -18.91 1.82 11.43
N ASP A 223 -18.16 2.91 11.60
CA ASP A 223 -17.32 3.11 12.79
C ASP A 223 -18.13 3.38 14.05
N TRP A 224 -19.27 4.07 13.95
CA TRP A 224 -20.20 4.29 15.08
C TRP A 224 -20.77 2.99 15.66
N VAL A 225 -21.15 2.02 14.83
CA VAL A 225 -21.68 0.74 15.33
C VAL A 225 -20.58 -0.23 15.76
N THR A 226 -19.32 0.05 15.41
CA THR A 226 -18.20 -0.83 15.74
C THR A 226 -17.83 -0.74 17.22
N ALA A 227 -17.77 -1.89 17.90
CA ALA A 227 -17.31 -1.99 19.28
C ALA A 227 -16.55 -3.30 19.55
N THR A 228 -15.57 -3.26 20.45
CA THR A 228 -14.88 -4.43 21.04
C THR A 228 -15.39 -4.77 22.44
N ASP A 229 -15.89 -3.76 23.15
CA ASP A 229 -16.38 -3.89 24.52
C ASP A 229 -17.53 -2.92 24.72
N ILE A 230 -18.52 -3.34 25.51
CA ILE A 230 -19.66 -2.54 25.90
C ILE A 230 -19.59 -2.27 27.39
N ARG A 231 -19.94 -1.04 27.78
CA ARG A 231 -20.07 -0.67 29.18
C ARG A 231 -21.40 0.01 29.42
N VAL A 232 -22.14 -0.45 30.42
CA VAL A 232 -23.38 0.16 30.88
C VAL A 232 -23.14 0.70 32.27
N VAL A 233 -23.39 2.00 32.47
CA VAL A 233 -23.23 2.68 33.76
C VAL A 233 -24.59 3.11 34.25
N PHE A 234 -24.97 2.67 35.44
CA PHE A 234 -26.14 3.16 36.16
C PHE A 234 -25.67 4.23 37.14
N HIS A 235 -26.01 5.47 36.84
CA HIS A 235 -25.70 6.62 37.69
C HIS A 235 -26.77 6.77 38.77
N ARG A 236 -26.35 7.07 39.99
CA ARG A 236 -27.27 7.37 41.08
C ARG A 236 -27.54 8.88 41.15
N THR A 237 -28.80 9.29 40.93
CA THR A 237 -29.20 10.69 41.08
C THR A 237 -29.26 11.07 42.56
N SER A 238 -28.51 12.11 42.96
CA SER A 238 -28.30 12.48 44.38
C SER A 238 -29.50 13.10 45.10
N ASN A 239 -30.59 13.40 44.42
CA ASN A 239 -31.72 14.14 45.00
C ASN A 239 -32.81 13.21 45.51
N ASN A 240 -32.70 12.75 46.76
CA ASN A 240 -33.79 12.63 47.75
C ASN A 240 -33.30 11.82 48.96
N GLU A 241 -32.67 12.51 49.92
CA GLU A 241 -32.23 11.96 51.20
C GLU A 241 -33.41 11.39 52.04
N GLU A 242 -34.66 11.72 51.71
CA GLU A 242 -35.84 11.32 52.49
C GLU A 242 -36.55 10.02 52.04
N ARG A 243 -36.11 9.34 50.97
CA ARG A 243 -36.79 8.11 50.44
C ARG A 243 -35.88 6.87 50.32
N ILE A 244 -34.85 6.78 51.16
CA ILE A 244 -33.80 5.76 51.04
C ILE A 244 -34.28 4.36 51.46
N ASP A 245 -35.25 4.23 52.37
CA ASP A 245 -35.63 2.95 53.00
C ASP A 245 -36.64 2.06 52.25
N LYS A 246 -37.12 2.47 51.07
CA LYS A 246 -38.13 1.70 50.30
C LYS A 246 -37.74 1.38 48.85
N GLN A 247 -36.47 1.53 48.48
CA GLN A 247 -36.06 1.32 47.09
C GLN A 247 -35.69 -0.15 46.84
N PRO A 248 -36.33 -0.84 45.89
CA PRO A 248 -35.87 -2.15 45.48
C PRO A 248 -34.48 -2.01 44.85
N PRO A 249 -33.51 -2.88 45.18
CA PRO A 249 -32.19 -2.85 44.59
C PRO A 249 -32.27 -3.09 43.07
N LEU A 250 -31.37 -2.44 42.31
CA LEU A 250 -31.23 -2.66 40.87
C LEU A 250 -31.14 -4.16 40.57
N ALA A 251 -32.03 -4.66 39.71
CA ALA A 251 -32.12 -6.07 39.39
C ALA A 251 -32.29 -6.27 37.88
N ILE A 252 -31.34 -7.00 37.27
CA ILE A 252 -31.25 -7.22 35.83
C ILE A 252 -31.30 -8.72 35.58
N SER A 253 -32.16 -9.15 34.66
CA SER A 253 -32.31 -10.56 34.29
C SER A 253 -31.54 -10.93 33.04
N ASP A 254 -31.32 -9.98 32.12
CA ASP A 254 -30.66 -10.27 30.84
C ASP A 254 -30.01 -9.02 30.25
N LEU A 255 -28.80 -9.18 29.71
CA LEU A 255 -28.06 -8.20 28.94
C LEU A 255 -27.72 -8.81 27.58
N GLN A 256 -28.31 -8.25 26.52
CA GLN A 256 -28.04 -8.69 25.15
C GLN A 256 -27.31 -7.60 24.38
N VAL A 257 -26.39 -8.05 23.54
CA VAL A 257 -25.68 -7.22 22.57
C VAL A 257 -25.86 -7.87 21.21
N GLY A 258 -26.87 -7.42 20.47
CA GLY A 258 -27.21 -7.96 19.17
C GLY A 258 -26.35 -7.32 18.07
N GLY A 259 -25.68 -8.15 17.27
CA GLY A 259 -24.84 -7.66 16.19
C GLY A 259 -24.27 -8.77 15.31
N ARG A 260 -23.34 -8.38 14.44
CA ARG A 260 -22.60 -9.28 13.53
C ARG A 260 -21.11 -9.07 13.72
N CYS A 261 -20.30 -10.09 13.45
CA CYS A 261 -18.86 -9.88 13.41
C CYS A 261 -18.51 -8.84 12.34
N LYS A 262 -17.60 -7.92 12.66
CA LYS A 262 -17.09 -6.97 11.67
C LYS A 262 -16.14 -7.67 10.71
N CYS A 263 -16.65 -8.12 9.57
CA CYS A 263 -15.86 -8.76 8.50
C CYS A 263 -15.87 -7.96 7.18
N ASN A 264 -16.30 -6.69 7.22
CA ASN A 264 -16.33 -5.78 6.08
C ASN A 264 -17.03 -6.32 4.81
N GLY A 265 -18.00 -7.23 4.97
CA GLY A 265 -18.73 -7.82 3.86
C GLY A 265 -17.99 -8.92 3.09
N HIS A 266 -16.86 -9.41 3.64
CA HIS A 266 -15.98 -10.43 3.04
C HIS A 266 -15.97 -11.76 3.80
N ALA A 267 -16.92 -12.00 4.72
CA ALA A 267 -17.04 -13.30 5.37
C ALA A 267 -18.50 -13.59 5.74
N SER A 268 -18.90 -14.84 5.52
CA SER A 268 -20.22 -15.36 5.89
C SER A 268 -20.28 -15.97 7.29
N ARG A 269 -19.13 -16.18 7.93
CA ARG A 269 -19.03 -16.86 9.23
C ARG A 269 -17.81 -16.42 10.02
N CYS A 270 -17.89 -16.61 11.34
CA CYS A 270 -16.79 -16.42 12.27
C CYS A 270 -16.46 -17.74 12.95
N ARG A 271 -15.16 -18.05 13.07
CA ARG A 271 -14.66 -19.21 13.79
C ARG A 271 -13.85 -18.74 14.98
N ARG A 272 -13.87 -19.48 16.10
CA ARG A 272 -12.90 -19.26 17.18
C ARG A 272 -11.53 -19.80 16.78
N ASP A 273 -10.49 -18.99 16.94
CA ASP A 273 -9.11 -19.39 16.75
C ASP A 273 -8.60 -20.24 17.94
N ASP A 274 -7.33 -20.65 17.89
CA ASP A 274 -6.71 -21.50 18.90
C ASP A 274 -6.54 -20.78 20.26
N ALA A 275 -6.63 -19.44 20.28
CA ALA A 275 -6.66 -18.62 21.48
C ALA A 275 -8.10 -18.39 22.00
N GLY A 276 -9.10 -18.96 21.35
CA GLY A 276 -10.52 -18.83 21.70
C GLY A 276 -11.19 -17.54 21.21
N GLN A 277 -10.47 -16.69 20.45
CA GLN A 277 -10.93 -15.43 19.90
C GLN A 277 -11.73 -15.66 18.61
N ALA A 278 -12.88 -15.00 18.45
CA ALA A 278 -13.65 -15.10 17.22
C ALA A 278 -12.98 -14.33 16.08
N VAL A 279 -12.62 -15.01 14.99
CA VAL A 279 -11.94 -14.48 13.80
C VAL A 279 -12.82 -14.71 12.57
N CYS A 280 -12.84 -13.76 11.63
CA CYS A 280 -13.58 -13.93 10.37
C CYS A 280 -12.94 -15.03 9.52
N VAL A 281 -13.77 -15.87 8.89
CA VAL A 281 -13.29 -16.75 7.81
C VAL A 281 -13.35 -15.93 6.52
N CYS A 282 -12.25 -15.25 6.21
CA CYS A 282 -12.20 -14.29 5.12
C CYS A 282 -12.27 -14.96 3.74
N GLU A 283 -13.07 -14.35 2.87
CA GLU A 283 -13.24 -14.69 1.46
C GLU A 283 -12.75 -13.52 0.58
N HIS A 284 -12.98 -13.59 -0.72
CA HIS A 284 -12.65 -12.51 -1.66
C HIS A 284 -11.15 -12.15 -1.69
N HIS A 285 -10.29 -13.11 -1.32
CA HIS A 285 -8.84 -12.92 -1.17
C HIS A 285 -8.47 -11.81 -0.17
N THR A 286 -9.28 -11.67 0.87
CA THR A 286 -9.01 -10.77 2.00
C THR A 286 -8.39 -11.54 3.16
N ALA A 287 -7.67 -10.83 4.01
CA ALA A 287 -6.96 -11.37 5.16
C ALA A 287 -7.12 -10.44 6.38
N GLY A 288 -6.61 -10.87 7.52
CA GLY A 288 -6.75 -10.16 8.80
C GLY A 288 -7.96 -10.62 9.60
N PRO A 289 -8.04 -10.24 10.90
CA PRO A 289 -9.11 -10.71 11.78
C PRO A 289 -10.51 -10.20 11.40
N ASP A 290 -10.56 -9.04 10.74
CA ASP A 290 -11.77 -8.35 10.28
C ASP A 290 -11.88 -8.33 8.74
N CYS A 291 -11.03 -9.08 8.02
CA CYS A 291 -10.94 -9.05 6.56
C CYS A 291 -10.68 -7.64 5.99
N ASP A 292 -9.83 -6.87 6.69
CA ASP A 292 -9.52 -5.46 6.48
C ASP A 292 -8.25 -5.21 5.66
N MET A 293 -7.67 -6.27 5.11
CA MET A 293 -6.53 -6.21 4.20
C MET A 293 -6.64 -7.26 3.10
N CYS A 294 -5.86 -7.13 2.04
CA CYS A 294 -5.75 -8.17 1.02
C CYS A 294 -4.78 -9.26 1.44
N GLU A 295 -5.03 -10.48 0.97
CA GLU A 295 -4.06 -11.57 1.02
C GLU A 295 -2.77 -11.20 0.29
N ASP A 296 -1.67 -11.85 0.71
CA ASP A 296 -0.40 -11.77 -0.02
C ASP A 296 -0.62 -12.12 -1.49
N PHE A 297 0.03 -11.36 -2.38
CA PHE A 297 -0.10 -11.48 -3.84
C PHE A 297 -1.41 -10.95 -4.47
N TYR A 298 -2.45 -10.64 -3.68
CA TYR A 298 -3.71 -10.06 -4.16
C TYR A 298 -3.79 -8.53 -4.02
N VAL A 299 -2.65 -7.87 -4.22
CA VAL A 299 -2.48 -6.42 -4.02
C VAL A 299 -2.38 -5.65 -5.34
N ASP A 300 -3.09 -6.10 -6.38
CA ASP A 300 -3.12 -5.38 -7.66
C ASP A 300 -3.92 -4.07 -7.59
N ARG A 301 -4.86 -3.96 -6.66
CA ARG A 301 -5.60 -2.72 -6.36
C ARG A 301 -5.78 -2.53 -4.85
N PRO A 302 -6.10 -1.31 -4.38
CA PRO A 302 -6.37 -1.08 -2.96
C PRO A 302 -7.53 -1.93 -2.45
N TRP A 303 -7.46 -2.32 -1.17
CA TRP A 303 -8.55 -2.96 -0.46
C TRP A 303 -9.74 -2.00 -0.31
N HIS A 304 -10.95 -2.53 -0.40
CA HIS A 304 -12.19 -1.80 -0.14
C HIS A 304 -13.22 -2.75 0.48
N ARG A 305 -14.02 -2.25 1.44
CA ARG A 305 -15.18 -2.95 1.99
C ARG A 305 -16.15 -3.37 0.88
N ALA A 306 -16.73 -4.57 1.00
CA ALA A 306 -17.77 -5.02 0.10
C ALA A 306 -19.10 -4.31 0.39
N THR A 307 -19.82 -3.93 -0.67
CA THR A 307 -21.16 -3.36 -0.61
C THR A 307 -22.13 -4.26 -1.38
N PRO A 308 -23.45 -4.15 -1.17
CA PRO A 308 -24.43 -4.96 -1.89
C PRO A 308 -24.32 -4.85 -3.42
N THR A 309 -23.83 -3.72 -3.93
CA THR A 309 -23.63 -3.48 -5.37
C THR A 309 -22.24 -3.86 -5.86
N HIS A 310 -21.21 -3.72 -5.02
CA HIS A 310 -19.82 -3.94 -5.39
C HIS A 310 -19.12 -4.84 -4.36
N PRO A 311 -18.85 -6.12 -4.68
CA PRO A 311 -18.24 -7.07 -3.74
C PRO A 311 -16.76 -6.78 -3.43
N ASN A 312 -16.12 -5.92 -4.23
CA ASN A 312 -14.76 -5.41 -4.02
C ASN A 312 -13.70 -6.45 -3.62
N PRO A 313 -13.58 -7.59 -4.35
CA PRO A 313 -12.57 -8.58 -4.03
C PRO A 313 -11.15 -8.04 -4.27
N CYS A 314 -10.19 -8.55 -3.50
CA CYS A 314 -8.79 -8.32 -3.77
C CYS A 314 -8.37 -9.07 -5.04
N VAL A 315 -7.46 -8.49 -5.81
CA VAL A 315 -7.13 -8.96 -7.17
C VAL A 315 -5.67 -9.37 -7.22
N ALA A 316 -5.43 -10.58 -7.72
CA ALA A 316 -4.10 -11.14 -7.90
C ALA A 316 -3.24 -10.26 -8.81
N CYS A 317 -1.97 -10.08 -8.44
CA CYS A 317 -1.00 -9.43 -9.30
C CYS A 317 -0.67 -10.29 -10.52
N GLU A 318 -0.70 -9.67 -11.70
CA GLU A 318 -0.28 -10.33 -12.93
C GLU A 318 1.24 -10.36 -13.03
N CYS A 319 1.85 -11.52 -12.79
CA CYS A 319 3.31 -11.71 -12.85
C CYS A 319 3.74 -12.75 -13.89
N ASN A 320 2.84 -13.15 -14.79
CA ASN A 320 3.07 -14.16 -15.82
C ASN A 320 3.69 -15.46 -15.23
N GLY A 321 3.28 -15.88 -14.03
CA GLY A 321 3.84 -17.07 -13.36
C GLY A 321 5.32 -16.96 -12.92
N HIS A 322 5.99 -15.84 -13.13
CA HIS A 322 7.41 -15.65 -12.79
C HIS A 322 7.65 -15.12 -11.38
N SER A 323 6.62 -14.66 -10.68
CA SER A 323 6.69 -14.29 -9.26
C SER A 323 5.40 -14.64 -8.54
N ASN A 324 5.52 -14.96 -7.25
CA ASN A 324 4.41 -15.10 -6.29
C ASN A 324 4.44 -13.98 -5.24
N LYS A 325 5.18 -12.90 -5.50
CA LYS A 325 5.27 -11.73 -4.61
C LYS A 325 5.10 -10.47 -5.43
N CYS A 326 4.26 -9.58 -4.94
CA CYS A 326 4.08 -8.27 -5.52
C CYS A 326 3.84 -7.24 -4.43
N ARG A 327 3.94 -5.96 -4.80
CA ARG A 327 3.54 -4.83 -3.98
C ARG A 327 2.60 -3.93 -4.77
N PHE A 328 1.74 -3.23 -4.07
CA PHE A 328 0.94 -2.16 -4.65
C PHE A 328 1.78 -0.89 -4.88
N SER A 329 1.48 -0.14 -5.94
CA SER A 329 2.00 1.22 -6.20
C SER A 329 0.85 2.12 -6.61
N MET A 330 0.65 3.19 -5.84
CA MET A 330 -0.42 4.16 -6.10
C MET A 330 -0.17 4.92 -7.40
N GLU A 331 1.08 5.25 -7.73
CA GLU A 331 1.40 5.98 -8.97
C GLU A 331 1.02 5.16 -10.21
N VAL A 332 1.37 3.88 -10.20
CA VAL A 332 1.07 2.95 -11.28
C VAL A 332 -0.44 2.72 -11.40
N PHE A 333 -1.14 2.60 -10.27
CA PHE A 333 -2.60 2.47 -10.23
C PHE A 333 -3.28 3.68 -10.88
N GLN A 334 -2.86 4.90 -10.55
CA GLN A 334 -3.39 6.12 -11.15
C GLN A 334 -3.14 6.16 -12.66
N GLN A 335 -1.92 5.84 -13.12
CA GLN A 335 -1.56 5.80 -14.54
C GLN A 335 -2.37 4.77 -15.33
N SER A 336 -2.79 3.67 -14.70
CA SER A 336 -3.66 2.66 -15.33
C SER A 336 -5.13 3.07 -15.45
N GLY A 337 -5.50 4.27 -14.98
CA GLY A 337 -6.90 4.69 -14.86
C GLY A 337 -7.63 3.99 -13.71
N ARG A 338 -6.95 3.77 -12.57
CA ARG A 338 -7.47 3.08 -11.37
C ARG A 338 -7.89 1.62 -11.64
N LYS A 339 -7.13 0.91 -12.48
CA LYS A 339 -7.40 -0.50 -12.82
C LYS A 339 -6.42 -1.46 -12.15
N SER A 340 -5.12 -1.19 -12.26
CA SER A 340 -4.05 -2.09 -11.79
C SER A 340 -2.81 -1.29 -11.36
N GLY A 341 -2.38 -1.53 -10.13
CA GLY A 341 -1.21 -0.93 -9.47
C GLY A 341 -0.21 -1.96 -8.96
N GLY A 342 -0.43 -3.26 -9.18
CA GLY A 342 0.46 -4.32 -8.74
C GLY A 342 1.81 -4.27 -9.48
N VAL A 343 2.90 -4.44 -8.74
CA VAL A 343 4.27 -4.52 -9.25
C VAL A 343 4.93 -5.77 -8.69
N CYS A 344 5.31 -6.69 -9.58
CA CYS A 344 5.95 -7.95 -9.22
C CYS A 344 7.32 -7.72 -8.61
N LEU A 345 7.66 -8.56 -7.64
CA LEU A 345 8.94 -8.53 -6.94
C LEU A 345 9.71 -9.81 -7.24
N LYS A 346 11.04 -9.73 -7.32
CA LYS A 346 11.93 -10.89 -7.48
C LYS A 346 11.49 -11.83 -8.63
N CYS A 347 11.34 -11.26 -9.84
CA CYS A 347 11.05 -12.05 -11.03
C CYS A 347 12.03 -13.23 -11.18
N ARG A 348 11.49 -14.44 -11.36
CA ARG A 348 12.24 -15.68 -11.58
C ARG A 348 12.34 -15.96 -13.09
N HIS A 349 13.03 -17.04 -13.47
CA HIS A 349 13.12 -17.47 -14.87
C HIS A 349 13.77 -16.44 -15.82
N HIS A 350 14.68 -15.61 -15.28
CA HIS A 350 15.40 -14.59 -16.04
C HIS A 350 14.50 -13.54 -16.71
N THR A 351 13.31 -13.32 -16.16
CA THR A 351 12.41 -12.25 -16.59
C THR A 351 12.63 -10.99 -15.75
N ALA A 352 12.17 -9.86 -16.27
CA ALA A 352 12.25 -8.55 -15.67
C ALA A 352 11.02 -7.71 -16.11
N GLY A 353 10.87 -6.55 -15.49
CA GLY A 353 9.73 -5.66 -15.70
C GLY A 353 8.65 -5.81 -14.63
N ARG A 354 7.66 -4.90 -14.70
CA ARG A 354 6.56 -4.78 -13.74
C ARG A 354 5.77 -6.07 -13.55
N HIS A 355 5.52 -6.77 -14.64
CA HIS A 355 4.74 -8.01 -14.71
C HIS A 355 5.65 -9.20 -15.02
N CYS A 356 6.98 -9.04 -14.88
CA CYS A 356 7.95 -10.03 -15.34
C CYS A 356 7.78 -10.38 -16.84
N GLN A 357 7.45 -9.39 -17.66
CA GLN A 357 6.97 -9.58 -19.04
C GLN A 357 8.06 -9.58 -20.12
N TYR A 358 9.29 -9.20 -19.78
CA TYR A 358 10.42 -9.21 -20.73
C TYR A 358 11.64 -9.88 -20.12
N CYS A 359 12.63 -10.23 -20.94
CA CYS A 359 13.82 -10.91 -20.45
C CYS A 359 14.83 -9.94 -19.84
N GLN A 360 15.45 -10.34 -18.73
CA GLN A 360 16.53 -9.56 -18.13
C GLN A 360 17.72 -9.41 -19.09
N ASN A 361 18.59 -8.42 -18.86
CA ASN A 361 19.78 -8.21 -19.67
C ASN A 361 20.66 -9.47 -19.73
N GLY A 362 21.13 -9.81 -20.94
CA GLY A 362 21.86 -11.07 -21.18
C GLY A 362 20.97 -12.26 -21.58
N PHE A 363 19.65 -12.06 -21.63
CA PHE A 363 18.68 -13.02 -22.11
C PHE A 363 17.82 -12.42 -23.23
N THR A 364 17.27 -13.29 -24.07
CA THR A 364 16.37 -12.96 -25.19
C THR A 364 15.12 -13.83 -25.16
N ARG A 365 14.05 -13.31 -25.75
CA ARG A 365 12.73 -13.94 -25.77
C ARG A 365 12.68 -15.09 -26.78
N ASP A 366 12.36 -16.29 -26.30
CA ASP A 366 12.09 -17.46 -27.13
C ASP A 366 10.62 -17.52 -27.56
N THR A 367 10.29 -16.88 -28.68
CA THR A 367 8.92 -16.74 -29.18
C THR A 367 8.19 -18.06 -29.44
N SER A 368 8.89 -19.20 -29.46
CA SER A 368 8.27 -20.53 -29.56
C SER A 368 7.51 -20.95 -28.30
N LYS A 369 7.77 -20.29 -27.16
CA LYS A 369 7.17 -20.61 -25.85
C LYS A 369 6.25 -19.48 -25.39
N PRO A 370 5.17 -19.76 -24.65
CA PRO A 370 4.35 -18.72 -24.08
C PRO A 370 5.11 -17.92 -23.01
N LEU A 371 4.60 -16.74 -22.66
CA LEU A 371 5.30 -15.81 -21.78
C LEU A 371 5.49 -16.40 -20.38
N ASP A 372 4.48 -17.07 -19.84
CA ASP A 372 4.47 -17.70 -18.51
C ASP A 372 5.39 -18.92 -18.36
N HIS A 373 5.96 -19.40 -19.46
CA HIS A 373 6.83 -20.56 -19.46
C HIS A 373 8.16 -20.28 -18.74
N ARG A 374 8.61 -21.22 -17.89
CA ARG A 374 9.88 -21.10 -17.13
C ARG A 374 11.15 -20.91 -17.97
N LYS A 375 11.07 -21.16 -19.28
CA LYS A 375 12.15 -21.04 -20.27
C LYS A 375 11.79 -20.04 -21.39
N ALA A 376 10.87 -19.12 -21.15
CA ALA A 376 10.50 -18.06 -22.10
C ALA A 376 11.68 -17.14 -22.43
N CYS A 377 12.67 -17.06 -21.52
CA CYS A 377 13.93 -16.35 -21.69
C CYS A 377 15.10 -17.32 -21.85
N GLN A 378 15.85 -17.17 -22.95
CA GLN A 378 17.05 -17.94 -23.23
C GLN A 378 18.30 -17.05 -23.16
N PRO A 379 19.46 -17.57 -22.72
CA PRO A 379 20.68 -16.77 -22.65
C PRO A 379 21.12 -16.32 -24.04
N CYS A 380 21.63 -15.09 -24.13
CA CYS A 380 22.23 -14.57 -25.34
C CYS A 380 23.46 -15.41 -25.73
N GLN A 381 23.55 -15.81 -26.99
CA GLN A 381 24.64 -16.66 -27.50
C GLN A 381 25.70 -15.82 -28.22
N CYS A 382 26.10 -14.70 -27.62
CA CYS A 382 27.06 -13.76 -28.22
C CYS A 382 28.48 -14.33 -28.24
N HIS A 383 29.16 -14.20 -29.37
CA HIS A 383 30.53 -14.66 -29.54
C HIS A 383 31.48 -13.80 -28.68
N PRO A 384 32.32 -14.42 -27.83
CA PRO A 384 33.10 -13.69 -26.82
C PRO A 384 34.11 -12.70 -27.42
N LEU A 385 34.62 -12.98 -28.62
CA LEU A 385 35.57 -12.11 -29.33
C LEU A 385 34.88 -11.14 -30.30
N GLY A 386 33.74 -11.53 -30.86
CA GLY A 386 33.11 -10.79 -31.94
C GLY A 386 32.06 -9.78 -31.46
N ALA A 387 31.53 -9.96 -30.25
CA ALA A 387 30.63 -9.01 -29.62
C ALA A 387 31.37 -8.07 -28.66
N VAL A 388 30.77 -6.93 -28.37
CA VAL A 388 31.23 -5.98 -27.35
C VAL A 388 30.97 -6.52 -25.94
N GLY A 389 29.95 -7.36 -25.78
CA GLY A 389 29.59 -7.98 -24.50
C GLY A 389 28.70 -9.22 -24.67
N ARG A 390 28.23 -9.77 -23.55
CA ARG A 390 27.32 -10.93 -23.53
C ARG A 390 25.83 -10.55 -23.59
N TRP A 391 25.51 -9.27 -23.73
CA TRP A 391 24.14 -8.79 -23.90
C TRP A 391 23.71 -8.87 -25.36
N CYS A 392 22.42 -9.04 -25.56
CA CYS A 392 21.79 -8.98 -26.87
C CYS A 392 20.45 -8.26 -26.74
N ASN A 393 19.87 -7.88 -27.88
CA ASN A 393 18.53 -7.33 -27.91
C ASN A 393 17.53 -8.36 -27.34
N GLN A 394 16.72 -7.93 -26.37
CA GLN A 394 15.81 -8.82 -25.63
C GLN A 394 14.72 -9.44 -26.52
N THR A 395 14.39 -8.80 -27.66
CA THR A 395 13.37 -9.28 -28.59
C THR A 395 13.97 -10.04 -29.76
N SER A 396 15.01 -9.50 -30.41
CA SER A 396 15.58 -10.12 -31.61
C SER A 396 16.72 -11.10 -31.35
N GLY A 397 17.34 -11.04 -30.17
CA GLY A 397 18.52 -11.83 -29.84
C GLY A 397 19.82 -11.34 -30.50
N GLN A 398 19.77 -10.22 -31.23
CA GLN A 398 20.95 -9.66 -31.90
C GLN A 398 21.96 -9.13 -30.88
N CYS A 399 23.17 -9.67 -30.94
CA CYS A 399 24.30 -9.21 -30.16
C CYS A 399 24.88 -7.90 -30.72
N LEU A 400 25.48 -7.08 -29.85
CA LEU A 400 26.19 -5.88 -30.29
C LEU A 400 27.57 -6.26 -30.83
N CYS A 401 27.73 -6.26 -32.15
CA CYS A 401 28.94 -6.70 -32.82
C CYS A 401 30.04 -5.62 -32.82
N ARG A 402 31.30 -6.07 -32.78
CA ARG A 402 32.46 -5.22 -33.00
C ARG A 402 32.57 -4.82 -34.47
N GLU A 403 33.40 -3.81 -34.75
CA GLU A 403 33.63 -3.35 -36.11
C GLU A 403 34.09 -4.48 -37.03
N GLY A 404 33.53 -4.54 -38.24
CA GLY A 404 33.82 -5.58 -39.21
C GLY A 404 33.25 -6.97 -38.89
N VAL A 405 32.53 -7.13 -37.78
CA VAL A 405 31.88 -8.39 -37.37
C VAL A 405 30.37 -8.31 -37.62
N THR A 406 29.77 -9.41 -38.06
CA THR A 406 28.33 -9.52 -38.34
C THR A 406 27.75 -10.87 -37.88
N GLY A 407 26.43 -11.04 -38.10
CA GLY A 407 25.64 -12.20 -37.69
C GLY A 407 24.93 -12.00 -36.35
N LEU A 408 23.88 -12.79 -36.09
CA LEU A 408 23.06 -12.71 -34.87
C LEU A 408 23.90 -12.79 -33.58
N ARG A 409 24.92 -13.64 -33.62
CA ARG A 409 25.85 -13.92 -32.52
C ARG A 409 27.18 -13.20 -32.65
N CYS A 410 27.38 -12.36 -33.68
CA CYS A 410 28.66 -11.73 -34.00
C CYS A 410 29.80 -12.75 -34.20
N ASN A 411 29.54 -13.82 -34.93
CA ASN A 411 30.43 -14.98 -35.08
C ASN A 411 31.12 -15.06 -36.46
N ARG A 412 30.96 -14.05 -37.32
CA ARG A 412 31.60 -14.02 -38.65
C ARG A 412 31.96 -12.60 -39.05
N CYS A 413 32.96 -12.44 -39.92
CA CYS A 413 33.31 -11.14 -40.48
C CYS A 413 32.25 -10.68 -41.50
N ALA A 414 32.05 -9.36 -41.57
CA ALA A 414 31.22 -8.73 -42.57
C ALA A 414 31.86 -8.86 -43.97
N PRO A 415 31.07 -8.76 -45.06
CA PRO A 415 31.64 -8.71 -46.40
C PRO A 415 32.72 -7.62 -46.52
N GLY A 416 33.86 -7.94 -47.14
CA GLY A 416 35.04 -7.06 -47.24
C GLY A 416 35.97 -7.07 -46.02
N TYR A 417 35.73 -7.96 -45.06
CA TYR A 417 36.59 -8.17 -43.88
C TYR A 417 37.03 -9.63 -43.76
N LYS A 418 38.28 -9.83 -43.31
CA LYS A 418 38.87 -11.15 -43.01
C LYS A 418 39.18 -11.29 -41.52
N GLN A 419 39.27 -12.53 -41.04
CA GLN A 419 39.58 -12.80 -39.65
C GLN A 419 41.00 -12.33 -39.30
N GLY A 420 41.08 -11.40 -38.35
CA GLY A 420 42.33 -10.91 -37.78
C GLY A 420 42.89 -11.86 -36.73
N LYS A 421 44.18 -11.71 -36.41
CA LYS A 421 44.87 -12.51 -35.38
C LYS A 421 44.69 -11.97 -33.95
N SER A 422 44.19 -10.74 -33.80
CA SER A 422 44.04 -10.08 -32.50
C SER A 422 42.66 -10.33 -31.88
N PRO A 423 42.58 -10.71 -30.59
CA PRO A 423 41.32 -10.76 -29.85
C PRO A 423 40.60 -9.41 -29.74
N LEU A 424 41.33 -8.29 -29.86
CA LEU A 424 40.75 -6.94 -29.80
C LEU A 424 40.14 -6.51 -31.13
N ARG A 425 40.75 -6.94 -32.25
CA ARG A 425 40.30 -6.69 -33.63
C ARG A 425 40.15 -8.03 -34.37
N PRO A 426 39.02 -8.74 -34.17
CA PRO A 426 38.80 -10.07 -34.73
C PRO A 426 38.54 -10.07 -36.24
N CYS A 427 38.16 -8.93 -36.83
CA CYS A 427 37.96 -8.77 -38.27
C CYS A 427 38.68 -7.50 -38.75
N ILE A 428 39.44 -7.61 -39.83
CA ILE A 428 40.22 -6.52 -40.46
C ILE A 428 39.77 -6.33 -41.90
N ARG A 429 39.83 -5.11 -42.43
CA ARG A 429 39.42 -4.83 -43.82
C ARG A 429 40.40 -5.47 -44.79
N GLU A 430 39.89 -6.05 -45.87
CA GLU A 430 40.72 -6.68 -46.92
C GLU A 430 41.70 -5.70 -47.58
N SER A 431 41.39 -4.40 -47.56
CA SER A 431 42.25 -3.33 -48.09
C SER A 431 43.41 -2.89 -47.18
N GLU A 432 43.46 -3.37 -45.93
CA GLU A 432 44.52 -2.98 -44.97
C GLU A 432 45.75 -3.89 -45.04
N GLN A 433 45.65 -5.09 -45.63
CA GLN A 433 46.79 -6.00 -45.79
C GLN A 433 47.81 -5.57 -46.85
N THR A 434 47.47 -4.64 -47.74
CA THR A 434 48.40 -4.12 -48.77
C THR A 434 49.18 -2.88 -48.31
N LYS A 435 49.01 -2.43 -47.06
CA LYS A 435 49.70 -1.25 -46.49
C LYS A 435 50.70 -1.57 -45.38
N GLU A 436 51.23 -2.80 -45.30
CA GLU A 436 52.43 -3.10 -44.48
C GLU A 436 53.74 -3.04 -45.28
N ARG A 437 53.70 -2.62 -46.55
CA ARG A 437 54.90 -2.26 -47.30
C ARG A 437 54.66 -0.97 -48.05
N SER A 438 55.42 0.06 -47.68
CA SER A 438 55.45 1.42 -48.23
C SER A 438 54.50 2.44 -47.58
N GLY A 439 55.07 3.21 -46.66
CA GLY A 439 54.90 4.65 -46.51
C GLY A 439 53.51 5.20 -46.21
N ASN A 440 53.26 5.56 -44.95
CA ASN A 440 52.92 6.95 -44.62
C ASN A 440 52.99 7.21 -43.10
N THR A 441 53.95 8.05 -42.75
CA THR A 441 53.86 9.15 -41.78
C THR A 441 53.06 8.86 -40.50
N GLU A 442 53.69 8.14 -39.58
CA GLU A 442 53.53 8.47 -38.16
C GLU A 442 53.94 9.94 -37.99
N ARG A 443 53.01 10.81 -37.57
CA ARG A 443 53.44 12.06 -36.95
C ARG A 443 54.18 11.67 -35.69
N SER A 444 55.45 12.02 -35.63
CA SER A 444 56.37 11.73 -34.54
C SER A 444 55.79 12.22 -33.20
N PRO A 445 55.93 11.44 -32.11
CA PRO A 445 55.59 11.87 -30.74
C PRO A 445 56.24 13.22 -30.33
N GLU A 446 57.33 13.59 -30.99
CA GLU A 446 58.12 14.80 -30.76
C GLU A 446 57.35 16.11 -31.11
N GLU A 447 56.41 16.08 -32.07
CA GLU A 447 55.62 17.26 -32.46
C GLU A 447 54.56 17.64 -31.40
N CYS A 448 53.95 16.66 -30.72
CA CYS A 448 52.93 16.94 -29.70
C CYS A 448 53.55 17.43 -28.36
N VAL A 449 54.77 17.00 -28.02
CA VAL A 449 55.47 17.42 -26.78
C VAL A 449 55.81 18.91 -26.77
N SER A 450 56.05 19.51 -27.95
CA SER A 450 56.25 20.97 -28.10
C SER A 450 54.95 21.77 -28.14
N TYR A 451 53.80 21.11 -28.37
CA TYR A 451 52.50 21.75 -28.59
C TYR A 451 51.64 21.87 -27.32
N CYS A 452 51.67 20.86 -26.45
CA CYS A 452 51.09 20.91 -25.11
C CYS A 452 51.81 19.91 -24.18
N GLN A 453 52.00 20.28 -22.91
CA GLN A 453 52.47 19.30 -21.92
C GLN A 453 51.30 18.38 -21.55
N PRO A 454 51.41 17.04 -21.75
CA PRO A 454 50.39 16.10 -21.31
C PRO A 454 50.13 16.27 -19.81
N SER A 455 48.89 15.99 -19.40
CA SER A 455 48.30 16.32 -18.08
C SER A 455 48.86 15.51 -16.88
N GLU A 456 50.11 15.07 -16.95
CA GLU A 456 50.86 14.42 -15.85
C GLU A 456 51.41 15.42 -14.81
N VAL A 457 51.20 16.72 -15.03
CA VAL A 457 51.64 17.76 -14.10
C VAL A 457 50.78 17.70 -12.83
N LYS A 458 51.40 17.41 -11.68
CA LYS A 458 50.78 17.60 -10.36
C LYS A 458 50.41 19.08 -10.20
N VAL A 459 49.12 19.38 -10.20
CA VAL A 459 48.63 20.75 -10.10
C VAL A 459 48.56 21.17 -8.63
N ARG A 460 49.53 21.97 -8.20
CA ARG A 460 49.54 22.57 -6.88
C ARG A 460 48.74 23.88 -6.87
N MET A 461 47.51 23.86 -6.36
CA MET A 461 46.62 25.03 -6.37
C MET A 461 46.48 25.64 -4.97
N ASN A 462 46.85 26.92 -4.82
CA ASN A 462 46.61 27.76 -3.64
C ASN A 462 45.45 28.76 -3.92
N LEU A 463 45.05 29.56 -2.92
CA LEU A 463 43.95 30.51 -3.09
C LEU A 463 44.22 31.56 -4.18
N GLU A 464 45.46 32.03 -4.28
CA GLU A 464 45.85 33.04 -5.26
C GLU A 464 45.77 32.51 -6.70
N THR A 465 46.32 31.33 -6.96
CA THR A 465 46.26 30.65 -8.26
C THR A 465 44.84 30.22 -8.61
N TYR A 466 44.02 29.79 -7.64
CA TYR A 466 42.59 29.56 -7.82
C TYR A 466 41.88 30.84 -8.27
N CYS A 467 42.28 32.00 -7.71
CA CYS A 467 41.71 33.29 -8.02
C CYS A 467 42.13 33.89 -9.36
N LEU A 468 43.02 33.23 -10.10
CA LEU A 468 43.45 33.63 -11.45
C LEU A 468 42.76 32.81 -12.56
N LYS A 469 41.95 31.81 -12.22
CA LYS A 469 41.27 30.95 -13.20
C LYS A 469 39.90 31.49 -13.57
N ASP A 470 39.50 31.35 -14.83
CA ASP A 470 38.19 31.82 -15.29
C ASP A 470 37.10 30.83 -14.96
N TYR A 471 37.38 29.53 -14.99
CA TYR A 471 36.43 28.54 -14.52
C TYR A 471 37.10 27.36 -13.81
N VAL A 472 36.42 26.88 -12.78
CA VAL A 472 36.79 25.69 -12.01
C VAL A 472 35.53 24.86 -11.79
N LEU A 473 35.43 23.71 -12.47
CA LEU A 473 34.17 22.95 -12.60
C LEU A 473 34.38 21.47 -12.26
N LYS A 474 33.44 20.87 -11.51
CA LYS A 474 33.29 19.40 -11.45
C LYS A 474 32.31 18.97 -12.54
N VAL A 475 32.80 18.23 -13.53
CA VAL A 475 31.98 17.80 -14.67
C VAL A 475 32.05 16.30 -14.86
N GLN A 476 30.97 15.71 -15.36
CA GLN A 476 30.92 14.32 -15.79
C GLN A 476 30.73 14.26 -17.29
N VAL A 477 31.62 13.56 -18.00
CA VAL A 477 31.52 13.41 -19.45
C VAL A 477 30.51 12.31 -19.77
N ARG A 478 29.49 12.63 -20.58
CA ARG A 478 28.38 11.73 -20.93
C ARG A 478 28.50 11.16 -22.34
N GLY A 479 29.06 11.92 -23.27
CA GLY A 479 29.25 11.50 -24.66
C GLY A 479 30.20 12.44 -25.38
N MET A 480 30.63 12.05 -26.58
CA MET A 480 31.44 12.87 -27.47
C MET A 480 31.02 12.63 -28.92
N GLU A 481 31.01 13.68 -29.72
CA GLU A 481 30.68 13.66 -31.14
C GLU A 481 31.65 14.56 -31.92
N ARG A 482 32.04 14.13 -33.11
CA ARG A 482 32.94 14.91 -33.97
C ARG A 482 32.14 15.89 -34.82
N SER A 483 32.54 17.15 -34.82
CA SER A 483 31.87 18.25 -35.53
C SER A 483 32.91 19.09 -36.29
N GLY A 484 33.26 18.63 -37.49
CA GLY A 484 34.26 19.29 -38.35
C GLY A 484 35.67 19.29 -37.73
N PRO A 485 36.31 20.48 -37.57
CA PRO A 485 37.62 20.62 -36.91
C PRO A 485 37.53 20.61 -35.37
N TRP A 486 36.36 20.32 -34.80
CA TRP A 486 36.09 20.32 -33.37
C TRP A 486 35.48 19.01 -32.89
N TRP A 487 35.66 18.72 -31.61
CA TRP A 487 34.94 17.70 -30.87
C TRP A 487 33.98 18.34 -29.89
N GLN A 488 32.74 17.87 -29.90
CA GLN A 488 31.71 18.29 -28.96
C GLN A 488 31.51 17.20 -27.90
N PHE A 489 31.85 17.52 -26.65
CA PHE A 489 31.61 16.67 -25.50
C PHE A 489 30.29 17.08 -24.82
N SER A 490 29.38 16.11 -24.66
CA SER A 490 28.21 16.28 -23.81
C SER A 490 28.64 16.11 -22.36
N ILE A 491 28.66 17.19 -21.58
CA ILE A 491 29.09 17.19 -20.18
C ILE A 491 27.92 17.52 -19.23
N ALA A 492 27.94 16.95 -18.05
CA ALA A 492 27.05 17.30 -16.95
C ALA A 492 27.84 18.04 -15.87
N VAL A 493 27.61 19.35 -15.73
CA VAL A 493 28.24 20.19 -14.71
C VAL A 493 27.59 19.93 -13.36
N GLN A 494 28.28 19.18 -12.49
CA GLN A 494 27.81 18.80 -11.17
C GLN A 494 28.00 19.93 -10.14
N THR A 495 29.13 20.63 -10.21
CA THR A 495 29.42 21.74 -9.29
C THR A 495 30.27 22.80 -9.98
N VAL A 496 29.86 24.06 -9.82
CA VAL A 496 30.63 25.24 -10.20
C VAL A 496 31.37 25.73 -8.96
N PHE A 497 32.70 25.67 -8.97
CA PHE A 497 33.53 26.23 -7.91
C PHE A 497 33.84 27.70 -8.20
N ARG A 498 34.18 28.00 -9.44
CA ARG A 498 34.45 29.36 -9.93
C ARG A 498 33.97 29.53 -11.36
N THR A 499 33.55 30.75 -11.69
CA THR A 499 33.18 31.19 -13.03
C THR A 499 33.51 32.69 -13.13
N GLY A 500 34.14 33.13 -14.21
CA GLY A 500 34.51 34.52 -14.44
C GLY A 500 33.30 35.37 -14.80
N SER A 501 33.45 36.69 -14.68
CA SER A 501 32.37 37.68 -14.83
C SER A 501 31.65 37.67 -16.19
N SER A 502 32.30 37.16 -17.24
CA SER A 502 31.79 37.07 -18.62
C SER A 502 31.06 35.75 -18.94
N SER A 503 31.15 34.74 -18.07
CA SER A 503 30.79 33.35 -18.41
C SER A 503 29.43 32.91 -17.84
N ARG A 504 28.50 32.41 -18.69
CA ARG A 504 27.16 31.93 -18.29
C ARG A 504 27.12 30.44 -17.92
N ILE A 505 28.13 29.92 -17.22
CA ILE A 505 28.23 28.49 -16.90
C ILE A 505 27.30 28.14 -15.73
N ARG A 506 26.32 27.26 -15.97
CA ARG A 506 25.35 26.80 -14.97
C ARG A 506 25.47 25.30 -14.66
N ARG A 507 24.91 24.85 -13.54
CA ARG A 507 24.79 23.41 -13.28
C ARG A 507 23.82 22.78 -14.27
N GLY A 508 24.08 21.54 -14.68
CA GLY A 508 23.28 20.82 -15.66
C GLY A 508 24.06 20.43 -16.91
N SER A 509 23.33 19.99 -17.93
CA SER A 509 23.92 19.54 -19.20
C SER A 509 24.43 20.72 -20.01
N GLN A 510 25.67 20.64 -20.47
CA GLN A 510 26.32 21.62 -21.33
C GLN A 510 27.18 20.94 -22.41
N SER A 511 27.51 21.70 -23.45
CA SER A 511 28.42 21.26 -24.52
C SER A 511 29.80 21.88 -24.31
N LEU A 512 30.82 21.02 -24.23
CA LEU A 512 32.23 21.42 -24.16
C LEU A 512 32.89 21.16 -25.51
N TRP A 513 33.53 22.18 -26.09
CA TRP A 513 34.16 22.10 -27.41
C TRP A 513 35.67 22.00 -27.29
N VAL A 514 36.28 21.06 -28.00
CA VAL A 514 37.73 20.82 -27.99
C VAL A 514 38.24 20.76 -29.44
N PRO A 515 39.31 21.49 -29.82
CA PRO A 515 39.90 21.37 -31.15
C PRO A 515 40.38 19.94 -31.44
N ASP A 516 40.17 19.45 -32.67
CA ASP A 516 40.62 18.11 -33.09
C ASP A 516 42.13 17.90 -32.93
N ARG A 517 42.91 18.97 -33.17
CA ARG A 517 44.37 18.98 -33.00
C ARG A 517 44.78 18.79 -31.53
N ASP A 518 44.05 19.41 -30.60
CA ASP A 518 44.38 19.37 -29.18
C ASP A 518 44.02 18.00 -28.59
N LEU A 519 42.85 17.46 -28.97
CA LEU A 519 42.42 16.11 -28.57
C LEU A 519 43.36 15.03 -29.13
N GLY A 520 43.84 15.20 -30.37
CA GLY A 520 44.80 14.29 -31.01
C GLY A 520 46.16 14.21 -30.31
N CYS A 521 46.58 15.29 -29.63
CA CYS A 521 47.77 15.33 -28.79
C CYS A 521 47.50 14.98 -27.30
N GLY A 522 46.26 14.68 -26.91
CA GLY A 522 45.89 14.29 -25.54
C GLY A 522 45.59 15.44 -24.58
N CYS A 523 45.29 16.65 -25.08
CA CYS A 523 45.04 17.85 -24.29
C CYS A 523 43.63 18.43 -24.61
N PRO A 524 42.66 18.47 -23.69
CA PRO A 524 42.60 17.76 -22.40
C PRO A 524 42.31 16.26 -22.54
N ALA A 525 42.86 15.45 -21.64
CA ALA A 525 42.65 14.01 -21.58
C ALA A 525 41.26 13.65 -21.00
N LEU A 526 40.22 13.79 -21.83
CA LEU A 526 38.83 13.51 -21.46
C LEU A 526 38.42 12.09 -21.86
N HIS A 527 37.70 11.43 -20.95
CA HIS A 527 37.14 10.10 -21.20
C HIS A 527 35.65 10.07 -20.86
N VAL A 528 34.85 9.57 -21.81
CA VAL A 528 33.41 9.39 -21.63
C VAL A 528 33.13 8.46 -20.44
N GLY A 529 32.18 8.86 -19.59
CA GLY A 529 31.78 8.12 -18.39
C GLY A 529 32.57 8.48 -17.13
N ARG A 530 33.68 9.23 -17.24
CA ARG A 530 34.47 9.68 -16.08
C ARG A 530 34.11 11.10 -15.64
N THR A 531 34.44 11.40 -14.39
CA THR A 531 34.25 12.72 -13.77
C THR A 531 35.61 13.41 -13.68
N PHE A 532 35.66 14.67 -14.09
CA PHE A 532 36.86 15.48 -14.13
C PHE A 532 36.67 16.80 -13.39
N LEU A 533 37.76 17.31 -12.83
CA LEU A 533 37.94 18.71 -12.46
C LEU A 533 38.49 19.44 -13.68
N LEU A 534 37.69 20.35 -14.26
CA LEU A 534 38.13 21.24 -15.33
C LEU A 534 38.60 22.56 -14.74
N ILE A 535 39.78 23.00 -15.18
CA ILE A 535 40.41 24.26 -14.79
C ILE A 535 40.91 24.93 -16.06
N GLY A 536 40.37 26.12 -16.37
CA GLY A 536 40.78 26.86 -17.57
C GLY A 536 40.88 28.36 -17.32
N ALA A 537 41.57 29.03 -18.23
CA ALA A 537 41.58 30.48 -18.40
C ALA A 537 41.11 30.78 -19.84
N GLU A 538 40.28 31.80 -20.04
CA GLU A 538 39.98 32.30 -21.39
C GLU A 538 41.23 33.05 -21.88
N GLU A 539 42.07 32.40 -22.69
CA GLU A 539 43.10 33.13 -23.44
C GLU A 539 42.40 34.02 -24.47
N GLY A 540 42.52 35.33 -24.28
CA GLY A 540 41.92 36.37 -25.11
C GLY A 540 42.54 36.56 -26.50
N GLU A 541 42.95 35.49 -27.19
CA GLU A 541 43.44 35.57 -28.56
C GLU A 541 42.48 34.93 -29.57
N ARG A 542 41.79 35.83 -30.26
CA ARG A 542 40.89 35.66 -31.41
C ARG A 542 41.35 34.56 -32.38
N SER A 543 40.49 33.57 -32.64
CA SER A 543 40.49 32.85 -33.93
C SER A 543 39.11 32.25 -34.25
N LEU A 544 38.42 32.97 -35.16
CA LEU A 544 37.29 32.60 -36.03
C LEU A 544 36.32 31.47 -35.60
N ALA A 545 35.24 31.85 -34.91
CA ALA A 545 33.91 31.27 -35.16
C ALA A 545 32.81 32.32 -34.82
N PRO A 546 31.76 32.48 -35.65
CA PRO A 546 30.63 33.34 -35.33
C PRO A 546 29.65 32.66 -34.36
N GLU A 547 29.05 33.49 -33.50
CA GLU A 547 27.87 33.24 -32.64
C GLU A 547 28.06 32.46 -31.31
N GLU A 548 27.99 33.25 -30.23
CA GLU A 548 27.52 33.00 -28.86
C GLU A 548 28.26 31.99 -27.95
N SER A 549 29.09 32.53 -27.05
CA SER A 549 29.33 32.03 -25.66
C SER A 549 29.34 30.51 -25.45
N ARG A 550 30.26 29.80 -26.11
CA ARG A 550 30.46 28.35 -25.97
C ARG A 550 31.57 28.06 -24.97
N LEU A 551 31.42 27.00 -24.16
CA LEU A 551 32.49 26.52 -23.29
C LEU A 551 33.52 25.76 -24.13
N VAL A 552 34.72 26.32 -24.24
CA VAL A 552 35.84 25.73 -25.00
C VAL A 552 36.90 25.24 -24.03
N ALA A 553 37.40 24.03 -24.26
CA ALA A 553 38.60 23.52 -23.61
C ALA A 553 39.68 23.28 -24.67
N ASP A 554 40.70 24.12 -24.62
CA ASP A 554 41.87 24.10 -25.49
C ASP A 554 43.07 23.46 -24.78
N ARG A 555 44.23 23.52 -25.43
CA ARG A 555 45.54 23.13 -24.87
C ARG A 555 45.90 23.75 -23.50
N SER A 556 45.29 24.88 -23.11
CA SER A 556 45.53 25.53 -21.81
C SER A 556 44.65 24.96 -20.69
N THR A 557 43.62 24.20 -21.07
CA THR A 557 42.62 23.67 -20.14
C THR A 557 43.09 22.36 -19.52
N LEU A 558 43.14 22.35 -18.19
CA LEU A 558 43.52 21.17 -17.41
C LEU A 558 42.27 20.36 -17.05
N ALA A 559 42.27 19.08 -17.43
CA ALA A 559 41.25 18.11 -17.03
C ALA A 559 41.87 17.03 -16.15
N LEU A 560 41.64 17.13 -14.84
CA LEU A 560 42.16 16.18 -13.86
C LEU A 560 41.05 15.20 -13.45
N GLN A 561 41.34 13.90 -13.42
CA GLN A 561 40.36 12.93 -12.94
C GLN A 561 39.95 13.25 -11.50
N TRP A 562 38.66 13.37 -11.25
CA TRP A 562 38.13 13.86 -9.97
C TRP A 562 38.52 12.95 -8.78
N ARG A 563 39.02 13.56 -7.71
CA ARG A 563 39.26 12.92 -6.41
C ARG A 563 38.42 13.58 -5.32
N GLU A 564 37.72 12.79 -4.51
CA GLU A 564 36.72 13.33 -3.56
C GLU A 564 37.32 14.26 -2.48
N HIS A 565 38.59 14.07 -2.10
CA HIS A 565 39.26 14.92 -1.12
C HIS A 565 39.54 16.36 -1.60
N TRP A 566 39.38 16.66 -2.89
CA TRP A 566 39.46 18.03 -3.42
C TRP A 566 38.22 18.86 -3.08
N SER A 567 37.07 18.21 -2.85
CA SER A 567 35.77 18.87 -2.65
C SER A 567 35.75 19.87 -1.49
N PRO A 568 36.24 19.54 -0.28
CA PRO A 568 36.27 20.47 0.85
C PRO A 568 37.20 21.66 0.61
N LYS A 569 38.39 21.44 0.01
CA LYS A 569 39.39 22.48 -0.28
C LYS A 569 38.85 23.51 -1.28
N LEU A 570 38.28 23.05 -2.39
CA LEU A 570 37.71 23.93 -3.43
C LEU A 570 36.46 24.69 -2.95
N ARG A 571 35.64 24.09 -2.06
CA ARG A 571 34.56 24.81 -1.38
C ARG A 571 35.08 25.91 -0.46
N GLY A 572 36.18 25.66 0.24
CA GLY A 572 36.89 26.65 1.06
C GLY A 572 37.39 27.84 0.24
N PHE A 573 38.07 27.58 -0.89
CA PHE A 573 38.53 28.63 -1.80
C PHE A 573 37.38 29.45 -2.38
N ARG A 574 36.29 28.81 -2.83
CA ARG A 574 35.07 29.53 -3.27
C ARG A 574 34.48 30.43 -2.19
N GLY A 575 34.49 30.00 -0.93
CA GLY A 575 33.99 30.79 0.20
C GLY A 575 34.85 32.02 0.52
N GLN A 576 36.17 31.90 0.36
CA GLN A 576 37.12 32.99 0.59
C GLN A 576 37.13 34.00 -0.57
N ASP A 577 37.04 33.52 -1.82
CA ASP A 577 36.91 34.31 -3.05
C ASP A 577 35.66 35.21 -3.01
N LYS A 578 34.49 34.67 -2.65
CA LYS A 578 33.25 35.43 -2.49
C LYS A 578 33.28 36.49 -1.38
N ARG A 579 34.20 36.37 -0.41
CA ARG A 579 34.32 37.29 0.73
C ARG A 579 35.38 38.38 0.52
N GLY A 580 36.02 38.44 -0.65
CA GLY A 580 37.00 39.48 -1.01
C GLY A 580 38.29 39.49 -0.18
N LYS A 581 38.54 38.46 0.64
CA LYS A 581 39.73 38.40 1.51
C LYS A 581 40.95 37.94 0.69
N LYS A 582 41.72 38.87 0.13
CA LYS A 582 43.13 38.63 -0.23
C LYS A 582 43.96 38.62 1.07
N SER A 583 44.05 37.43 1.68
CA SER A 583 44.94 36.97 2.76
C SER A 583 45.34 37.95 3.88
N ILE A 584 44.98 37.61 5.13
CA ILE A 584 45.90 37.74 6.28
C ILE A 584 45.78 36.46 7.13
N PHE A 585 46.94 35.84 7.41
CA PHE A 585 47.24 34.67 8.27
C PHE A 585 47.15 33.23 7.70
N THR A 586 48.33 32.77 7.24
CA THR A 586 49.08 31.56 7.66
C THR A 586 48.32 30.26 7.89
N HIS A 587 48.19 29.47 6.81
CA HIS A 587 48.63 28.07 6.70
C HIS A 587 48.43 27.68 5.24
N GLU A 588 49.52 27.54 4.48
CA GLU A 588 49.50 27.15 3.08
C GLU A 588 48.89 25.74 2.91
N LYS A 589 47.59 25.69 2.63
CA LYS A 589 46.90 24.48 2.19
C LYS A 589 46.92 24.43 0.67
N HIS A 590 47.77 23.57 0.14
CA HIS A 590 47.78 23.28 -1.29
C HIS A 590 46.79 22.15 -1.62
N LEU A 591 46.16 22.20 -2.80
CA LEU A 591 45.79 20.97 -3.48
C LEU A 591 47.08 20.31 -3.96
N ASP A 592 47.30 19.02 -3.66
CA ASP A 592 48.35 18.19 -4.24
C ASP A 592 47.69 17.02 -5.01
#